data_AF-L1I592-F1
#
_entry.id   AF-L1I592-F1
#
_cell.length_a   1.000
_cell.length_b   1.000
_cell.length_c   1.000
_cell.angle_alpha   90.00
_cell.angle_beta   90.00
_cell.angle_gamma   90.00
#
_symmetry.space_group_name_H-M   'P 1'
#
loop_
_entity.id
_entity.type
_entity.pdbx_description
1 polymer ?
#
loop_
_entity_poly.entity_id
_entity_poly.type
_entity_poly.pdbx_seq_one_letter_code
_entity_poly.pdbx_strand_id
1 'polypeptide(L)'
;MVFFRFITTKEALRQIREEEKAEITGADQESLRGPLDPLLRALVGFQSSRDLSSRLSLLFERLDVDEHGALKFEEVREGLKKLELHPPILLSVEDWEHLTENGLLLNGREEMTFEGFERMVRLGMHNFMRRMLVQSMESCEDSRSYDLLLSLKMLLEPPLSQEERAQLESLRKPRSIVSSLLPLQKKFFQLWKEAASSSSSAPPPVPASSFDLLLERVEQL
;
A
#
# COMPACT_ATOMS: atom_id res chain seq x y z
N MET A 1 -37.13 -35.22 -15.11
CA MET A 1 -35.88 -34.99 -15.87
C MET A 1 -35.42 -33.53 -15.97
N VAL A 2 -36.15 -32.54 -15.44
CA VAL A 2 -35.76 -31.10 -15.52
C VAL A 2 -34.88 -30.65 -14.35
N PHE A 3 -34.96 -31.34 -13.20
CA PHE A 3 -34.19 -31.01 -11.98
C PHE A 3 -32.67 -31.23 -12.11
N PHE A 4 -32.24 -32.24 -12.89
CA PHE A 4 -30.81 -32.57 -13.03
C PHE A 4 -30.01 -31.50 -13.80
N ARG A 5 -30.68 -30.74 -14.68
CA ARG A 5 -30.07 -29.63 -15.44
C ARG A 5 -29.92 -28.36 -14.60
N PHE A 6 -30.72 -28.21 -13.53
CA PHE A 6 -30.69 -27.02 -12.65
C PHE A 6 -29.57 -27.10 -11.60
N ILE A 7 -29.22 -28.30 -11.13
CA ILE A 7 -28.10 -28.53 -10.19
C ILE A 7 -26.77 -28.25 -10.88
N THR A 8 -26.57 -28.76 -12.09
CA THR A 8 -25.37 -28.53 -12.91
C THR A 8 -25.14 -27.05 -13.24
N THR A 9 -26.21 -26.28 -13.41
CA THR A 9 -26.10 -24.84 -13.74
C THR A 9 -25.62 -24.00 -12.54
N LYS A 10 -26.02 -24.36 -11.31
CA LYS A 10 -25.60 -23.61 -10.10
C LYS A 10 -24.14 -23.86 -9.73
N GLU A 11 -23.65 -25.08 -9.88
CA GLU A 11 -22.25 -25.42 -9.61
C GLU A 11 -21.31 -24.76 -10.63
N ALA A 12 -21.66 -24.78 -11.92
CA ALA A 12 -20.89 -24.09 -12.96
C ALA A 12 -20.81 -22.57 -12.74
N LEU A 13 -21.91 -21.93 -12.31
CA LEU A 13 -21.92 -20.51 -11.97
C LEU A 13 -21.08 -20.17 -10.73
N ARG A 14 -20.91 -21.11 -9.81
CA ARG A 14 -20.02 -20.95 -8.65
C ARG A 14 -18.56 -21.01 -9.08
N GLN A 15 -18.20 -21.98 -9.91
CA GLN A 15 -16.84 -22.10 -10.47
C GLN A 15 -16.43 -20.87 -11.27
N ILE A 16 -17.29 -20.39 -12.18
CA ILE A 16 -16.99 -19.19 -12.99
C ILE A 16 -16.77 -17.96 -12.09
N ARG A 17 -17.58 -17.79 -11.04
CA ARG A 17 -17.38 -16.69 -10.09
C ARG A 17 -16.12 -16.83 -9.24
N GLU A 18 -15.73 -18.05 -8.88
CA GLU A 18 -14.50 -18.29 -8.12
C GLU A 18 -13.27 -18.05 -8.99
N GLU A 19 -13.31 -18.44 -10.27
CA GLU A 19 -12.26 -18.16 -11.27
C GLU A 19 -12.14 -16.66 -11.55
N GLU A 20 -13.25 -15.95 -11.84
CA GLU A 20 -13.23 -14.50 -12.05
C GLU A 20 -12.73 -13.76 -10.80
N LYS A 21 -13.14 -14.20 -9.60
CA LYS A 21 -12.69 -13.58 -8.35
C LYS A 21 -11.21 -13.82 -8.11
N ALA A 22 -10.67 -14.99 -8.47
CA ALA A 22 -9.24 -15.30 -8.38
C ALA A 22 -8.40 -14.50 -9.38
N GLU A 23 -8.91 -14.28 -10.59
CA GLU A 23 -8.21 -13.50 -11.63
C GLU A 23 -8.15 -12.01 -11.29
N ILE A 24 -9.26 -11.43 -10.80
CA ILE A 24 -9.32 -10.03 -10.39
C ILE A 24 -8.48 -9.77 -9.13
N THR A 25 -8.47 -10.69 -8.16
CA THR A 25 -7.62 -10.52 -6.96
C THR A 25 -6.13 -10.71 -7.22
N GLY A 26 -5.74 -11.40 -8.30
CA GLY A 26 -4.33 -11.61 -8.65
C GLY A 26 -3.64 -10.31 -9.07
N ALA A 27 -4.24 -9.56 -10.00
CA ALA A 27 -3.62 -8.37 -10.59
C ALA A 27 -3.48 -7.20 -9.60
N ASP A 28 -4.51 -6.94 -8.80
CA ASP A 28 -4.47 -5.83 -7.84
C ASP A 28 -3.51 -6.11 -6.68
N GLN A 29 -3.35 -7.37 -6.27
CA GLN A 29 -2.40 -7.73 -5.21
C GLN A 29 -0.93 -7.60 -5.63
N GLU A 30 -0.62 -7.68 -6.92
CA GLU A 30 0.76 -7.48 -7.40
C GLU A 30 1.21 -6.03 -7.26
N SER A 31 0.30 -5.06 -7.44
CA SER A 31 0.61 -3.63 -7.30
C SER A 31 1.01 -3.22 -5.88
N LEU A 32 0.59 -3.98 -4.87
CA LEU A 32 0.90 -3.72 -3.47
C LEU A 32 2.17 -4.44 -2.99
N ARG A 33 2.77 -5.32 -3.79
CA ARG A 33 3.98 -6.04 -3.37
C ARG A 33 5.21 -5.16 -3.53
N GLY A 34 6.05 -5.15 -2.50
CA GLY A 34 7.35 -4.51 -2.58
C GLY A 34 8.36 -5.37 -3.34
N PRO A 35 9.37 -4.76 -4.01
CA PRO A 35 10.37 -5.50 -4.78
C PRO A 35 11.19 -6.48 -3.92
N LEU A 36 11.39 -6.18 -2.64
CA LEU A 36 12.13 -7.04 -1.71
C LEU A 36 11.27 -8.09 -0.98
N ASP A 37 9.96 -8.14 -1.20
CA ASP A 37 9.06 -9.01 -0.42
C ASP A 37 9.45 -10.49 -0.37
N PRO A 38 9.97 -11.11 -1.45
CA PRO A 38 10.46 -12.49 -1.39
C PRO A 38 11.62 -12.65 -0.40
N LEU A 39 12.55 -11.68 -0.36
CA LEU A 39 13.66 -11.67 0.59
C LEU A 39 13.15 -11.44 2.02
N LEU A 40 12.28 -10.44 2.20
CA LEU A 40 11.76 -10.08 3.51
C LEU A 40 11.00 -11.25 4.14
N ARG A 41 10.23 -12.00 3.34
CA ARG A 41 9.53 -13.21 3.78
C ARG A 41 10.49 -14.27 4.31
N ALA A 42 11.62 -14.49 3.65
CA ALA A 42 12.65 -15.43 4.11
C ALA A 42 13.30 -14.98 5.44
N LEU A 43 13.31 -13.66 5.70
CA LEU A 43 13.90 -13.08 6.90
C LEU A 43 12.95 -13.02 8.11
N VAL A 44 11.62 -13.11 7.93
CA VAL A 44 10.63 -12.98 9.03
C VAL A 44 10.89 -13.93 10.21
N GLY A 45 11.47 -15.11 9.98
CA GLY A 45 11.76 -16.11 11.01
C GLY A 45 12.96 -15.80 11.93
N PHE A 46 13.28 -14.53 12.16
CA PHE A 46 14.34 -14.12 13.10
C PHE A 46 13.80 -14.10 14.53
N GLN A 47 14.67 -14.37 15.52
CA GLN A 47 14.26 -14.46 16.93
C GLN A 47 14.57 -13.19 17.74
N SER A 48 15.57 -12.41 17.29
CA SER A 48 16.01 -11.19 17.98
C SER A 48 16.62 -10.21 16.99
N SER A 49 16.73 -8.94 17.38
CA SER A 49 17.37 -7.92 16.54
C SER A 49 18.82 -8.31 16.15
N ARG A 50 19.55 -8.97 17.06
CA ARG A 50 20.92 -9.45 16.82
C ARG A 50 20.96 -10.58 15.80
N ASP A 51 20.03 -11.53 15.89
CA ASP A 51 19.89 -12.62 14.90
C ASP A 51 19.63 -12.04 13.50
N LEU A 52 18.73 -11.06 13.40
CA LEU A 52 18.49 -10.36 12.14
C LEU A 52 19.76 -9.70 11.61
N SER A 53 20.46 -8.88 12.41
CA SER A 53 21.71 -8.23 11.99
C SER A 53 22.77 -9.25 11.54
N SER A 54 22.92 -10.37 12.24
CA SER A 54 23.86 -11.44 11.83
C SER A 54 23.48 -12.07 10.50
N ARG A 55 22.19 -12.33 10.25
CA ARG A 55 21.72 -12.83 8.95
C ARG A 55 21.95 -11.82 7.83
N LEU A 56 21.74 -10.53 8.12
CA LEU A 56 21.97 -9.45 7.16
C LEU A 56 23.46 -9.26 6.85
N SER A 57 24.36 -9.45 7.82
CA SER A 57 25.82 -9.42 7.59
C SER A 57 26.24 -10.50 6.60
N LEU A 58 25.80 -11.75 6.82
CA LEU A 58 26.09 -12.86 5.92
C LEU A 58 25.51 -12.66 4.51
N LEU A 59 24.32 -12.07 4.44
CA LEU A 59 23.70 -11.72 3.17
C LEU A 59 24.51 -10.63 2.47
N PHE A 60 24.90 -9.56 3.17
CA PHE A 60 25.70 -8.46 2.66
C PHE A 60 27.03 -8.97 2.10
N GLU A 61 27.77 -9.77 2.86
CA GLU A 61 29.03 -10.41 2.44
C GLU A 61 28.86 -11.25 1.16
N ARG A 62 27.68 -11.86 0.96
CA ARG A 62 27.39 -12.64 -0.24
C ARG A 62 27.02 -11.77 -1.46
N LEU A 63 26.50 -10.57 -1.23
CA LEU A 63 26.20 -9.60 -2.28
C LEU A 63 27.45 -8.81 -2.68
N ASP A 64 28.37 -8.56 -1.74
CA ASP A 64 29.62 -7.81 -1.92
C ASP A 64 30.69 -8.67 -2.60
N VAL A 65 30.51 -8.92 -3.90
CA VAL A 65 31.37 -9.83 -4.68
C VAL A 65 32.81 -9.31 -4.77
N ASP A 66 33.00 -8.00 -4.74
CA ASP A 66 34.31 -7.36 -4.86
C ASP A 66 35.00 -7.12 -3.50
N GLU A 67 34.34 -7.44 -2.37
CA GLU A 67 34.83 -7.32 -0.99
C GLU A 67 35.27 -5.89 -0.60
N HIS A 68 34.68 -4.85 -1.21
CA HIS A 68 35.04 -3.46 -0.89
C HIS A 68 34.29 -2.91 0.33
N GLY A 69 33.34 -3.65 0.89
CA GLY A 69 32.56 -3.27 2.07
C GLY A 69 31.40 -2.31 1.76
N ALA A 70 31.05 -2.15 0.49
CA ALA A 70 29.92 -1.34 0.05
C ALA A 70 29.32 -1.91 -1.25
N LEU A 71 28.00 -1.86 -1.38
CA LEU A 71 27.27 -2.45 -2.50
C LEU A 71 26.85 -1.39 -3.51
N LYS A 72 27.18 -1.62 -4.79
CA LYS A 72 26.60 -0.89 -5.93
C LYS A 72 25.23 -1.48 -6.29
N PHE A 73 24.42 -0.69 -7.00
CA PHE A 73 23.13 -1.15 -7.54
C PHE A 73 23.25 -2.49 -8.28
N GLU A 74 24.29 -2.67 -9.10
CA GLU A 74 24.45 -3.88 -9.91
C GLU A 74 24.83 -5.11 -9.09
N GLU A 75 25.55 -4.92 -7.99
CA GLU A 75 25.89 -6.02 -7.06
C GLU A 75 24.65 -6.48 -6.31
N VAL A 76 23.82 -5.54 -5.85
CA VAL A 76 22.54 -5.86 -5.23
C VAL A 76 21.62 -6.55 -6.23
N ARG A 77 21.45 -5.99 -7.44
CA ARG A 77 20.57 -6.55 -8.46
C ARG A 77 20.98 -7.96 -8.86
N GLU A 78 22.25 -8.17 -9.20
CA GLU A 78 22.73 -9.49 -9.62
C GLU A 78 22.84 -10.47 -8.46
N GLY A 79 23.19 -9.99 -7.27
CA GLY A 79 23.25 -10.79 -6.06
C GLY A 79 21.86 -11.30 -5.64
N LEU A 80 20.83 -10.45 -5.67
CA LEU A 80 19.44 -10.85 -5.36
C LEU A 80 18.89 -11.87 -6.36
N LYS A 81 19.21 -11.75 -7.65
CA LYS A 81 18.83 -12.75 -8.67
C LYS A 81 19.43 -14.14 -8.36
N LYS A 82 20.66 -14.19 -7.84
CA LYS A 82 21.37 -15.44 -7.50
C LYS A 82 20.85 -16.14 -6.24
N LEU A 83 19.95 -15.52 -5.47
CA LEU A 83 19.38 -16.13 -4.26
C LEU A 83 18.28 -17.15 -4.56
N GLU A 84 17.83 -17.27 -5.82
CA GLU A 84 16.82 -18.25 -6.26
C GLU A 84 15.49 -18.20 -5.46
N LEU A 85 15.14 -17.01 -4.96
CA LEU A 85 13.89 -16.77 -4.23
C LEU A 85 12.68 -16.91 -5.16
N HIS A 86 11.53 -17.24 -4.56
CA HIS A 86 10.27 -17.42 -5.27
C HIS A 86 9.19 -16.46 -4.73
N PRO A 87 8.66 -15.52 -5.54
CA PRO A 87 9.08 -15.21 -6.91
C PRO A 87 10.50 -14.60 -6.98
N PRO A 88 11.17 -14.65 -8.16
CA PRO A 88 12.47 -14.02 -8.35
C PRO A 88 12.37 -12.51 -8.15
N ILE A 89 13.41 -11.92 -7.56
CA ILE A 89 13.46 -10.48 -7.33
C ILE A 89 14.01 -9.80 -8.59
N LEU A 90 13.21 -8.93 -9.18
CA LEU A 90 13.58 -8.06 -10.29
C LEU A 90 13.64 -6.64 -9.75
N LEU A 91 14.85 -6.11 -9.60
CA LEU A 91 15.05 -4.78 -9.05
C LEU A 91 15.30 -3.78 -10.19
N SER A 92 14.38 -2.83 -10.36
CA SER A 92 14.53 -1.70 -11.29
C SER A 92 15.37 -0.58 -10.67
N VAL A 93 15.73 0.43 -11.48
CA VAL A 93 16.45 1.61 -10.99
C VAL A 93 15.52 2.43 -10.08
N GLU A 94 14.25 2.54 -10.45
CA GLU A 94 13.21 3.22 -9.69
C GLU A 94 12.99 2.56 -8.33
N ASP A 95 12.99 1.21 -8.28
CA ASP A 95 12.95 0.47 -7.02
C ASP A 95 14.18 0.77 -6.15
N TRP A 96 15.36 0.84 -6.75
CA TRP A 96 16.60 1.16 -6.03
C TRP A 96 16.58 2.56 -5.44
N GLU A 97 16.16 3.56 -6.21
CA GLU A 97 15.98 4.93 -5.72
C GLU A 97 14.99 4.96 -4.56
N HIS A 98 13.85 4.25 -4.67
CA HIS A 98 12.87 4.19 -3.59
C HIS A 98 13.42 3.51 -2.33
N LEU A 99 14.10 2.36 -2.50
CA LEU A 99 14.68 1.60 -1.39
C LEU A 99 15.82 2.36 -0.68
N THR A 100 16.57 3.17 -1.42
CA THR A 100 17.68 3.99 -0.89
C THR A 100 17.22 5.34 -0.33
N GLU A 101 15.90 5.57 -0.27
CA GLU A 101 15.31 6.86 0.11
C GLU A 101 15.87 8.02 -0.74
N ASN A 102 15.97 7.82 -2.07
CA ASN A 102 16.59 8.74 -3.04
C ASN A 102 18.06 9.03 -2.72
N GLY A 103 18.83 7.99 -2.41
CA GLY A 103 20.27 8.08 -2.14
C GLY A 103 20.63 8.47 -0.71
N LEU A 104 19.68 8.70 0.20
CA LEU A 104 19.96 9.01 1.61
C LEU A 104 20.66 7.85 2.35
N LEU A 105 20.51 6.61 1.87
CA LEU A 105 21.18 5.43 2.40
C LEU A 105 22.52 5.11 1.70
N LEU A 106 22.95 5.96 0.77
CA LEU A 106 24.19 5.80 0.01
C LEU A 106 25.29 6.71 0.56
N ASN A 107 26.53 6.30 0.35
CA ASN A 107 27.70 7.14 0.63
C ASN A 107 27.94 8.14 -0.53
N GLY A 108 29.00 8.96 -0.41
CA GLY A 108 29.35 9.95 -1.44
C GLY A 108 29.79 9.39 -2.81
N ARG A 109 29.83 8.06 -2.97
CA ARG A 109 30.12 7.35 -4.22
C ARG A 109 28.90 6.63 -4.79
N GLU A 110 27.71 6.88 -4.25
CA GLU A 110 26.47 6.17 -4.63
C GLU A 110 26.53 4.66 -4.30
N GLU A 111 27.35 4.27 -3.33
CA GLU A 111 27.49 2.89 -2.86
C GLU A 111 26.83 2.75 -1.47
N MET A 112 26.22 1.60 -1.22
CA MET A 112 25.50 1.30 0.02
C MET A 112 26.40 0.56 1.01
N THR A 113 26.71 1.18 2.15
CA THR A 113 27.44 0.51 3.23
C THR A 113 26.56 -0.54 3.93
N PHE A 114 27.16 -1.39 4.76
CA PHE A 114 26.41 -2.35 5.57
C PHE A 114 25.33 -1.68 6.43
N GLU A 115 25.63 -0.53 7.04
CA GLU A 115 24.66 0.22 7.85
C GLU A 115 23.46 0.70 7.02
N GLY A 116 23.73 1.20 5.80
CA GLY A 116 22.69 1.60 4.85
C GLY A 116 21.85 0.41 4.41
N PHE A 117 22.48 -0.73 4.12
CA PHE A 117 21.80 -1.97 3.73
C PHE A 117 20.92 -2.51 4.86
N GLU A 118 21.44 -2.59 6.08
CA GLU A 118 20.67 -3.04 7.24
C GLU A 118 19.46 -2.14 7.47
N ARG A 119 19.65 -0.81 7.38
CA ARG A 119 18.56 0.15 7.51
C ARG A 119 17.51 -0.02 6.42
N MET A 120 17.93 -0.15 5.16
CA MET A 120 17.05 -0.41 4.01
C MET A 120 16.19 -1.66 4.26
N VAL A 121 16.81 -2.77 4.65
CA VAL A 121 16.08 -4.04 4.87
C VAL A 121 15.13 -3.93 6.06
N ARG A 122 15.52 -3.26 7.15
CA ARG A 122 14.64 -3.05 8.31
C ARG A 122 13.43 -2.18 7.96
N LEU A 123 13.61 -1.12 7.19
CA LEU A 123 12.52 -0.30 6.68
C LEU A 123 11.60 -1.13 5.76
N GLY A 124 12.20 -1.92 4.87
CA GLY A 124 11.49 -2.89 4.04
C GLY A 124 10.63 -3.86 4.87
N MET A 125 11.20 -4.46 5.92
CA MET A 125 10.48 -5.38 6.81
C MET A 125 9.31 -4.69 7.51
N HIS A 126 9.50 -3.45 7.98
CA HIS A 126 8.43 -2.68 8.60
C HIS A 126 7.25 -2.46 7.64
N ASN A 127 7.54 -2.03 6.42
CA ASN A 127 6.53 -1.84 5.37
C ASN A 127 5.86 -3.16 4.97
N PHE A 128 6.63 -4.24 4.85
CA PHE A 128 6.12 -5.57 4.57
C PHE A 128 5.15 -6.06 5.65
N MET A 129 5.52 -5.93 6.92
CA MET A 129 4.64 -6.30 8.04
C MET A 129 3.34 -5.48 8.05
N ARG A 130 3.41 -4.18 7.75
CA ARG A 130 2.21 -3.33 7.64
C ARG A 130 1.27 -3.83 6.54
N ARG A 131 1.79 -4.15 5.36
CA ARG A 131 0.98 -4.68 4.25
C ARG A 131 0.37 -6.03 4.60
N MET A 132 1.15 -6.95 5.18
CA MET A 132 0.66 -8.26 5.63
C MET A 132 -0.47 -8.11 6.66
N LEU A 133 -0.34 -7.15 7.58
CA LEU A 133 -1.37 -6.87 8.57
C LEU A 133 -2.65 -6.35 7.90
N VAL A 134 -2.55 -5.39 6.98
CA VAL A 134 -3.73 -4.86 6.25
C VAL A 134 -4.43 -5.98 5.48
N GLN A 135 -3.68 -6.82 4.77
CA GLN A 135 -4.23 -7.99 4.07
C GLN A 135 -4.92 -8.97 5.03
N SER A 136 -4.36 -9.15 6.23
CA SER A 136 -4.97 -9.98 7.27
C SER A 136 -6.27 -9.38 7.81
N MET A 137 -6.36 -8.04 7.90
CA MET A 137 -7.59 -7.35 8.30
C MET A 137 -8.71 -7.53 7.26
N GLU A 138 -8.38 -7.46 5.97
CA GLU A 138 -9.35 -7.62 4.87
C GLU A 138 -9.94 -9.03 4.79
N SER A 139 -9.16 -10.04 5.19
CA SER A 139 -9.56 -11.44 5.21
C SER A 139 -10.19 -11.87 6.55
N CYS A 140 -10.27 -10.97 7.52
CA CYS A 140 -10.77 -11.28 8.85
C CYS A 140 -12.30 -11.17 8.94
N GLU A 141 -12.99 -12.29 9.15
CA GLU A 141 -14.45 -12.31 9.33
C GLU A 141 -14.88 -12.02 10.77
N ASP A 142 -14.02 -12.33 11.75
CA ASP A 142 -14.31 -12.14 13.17
C ASP A 142 -14.02 -10.71 13.64
N SER A 143 -15.03 -10.07 14.24
CA SER A 143 -14.93 -8.69 14.75
C SER A 143 -13.85 -8.53 15.81
N ARG A 144 -13.65 -9.52 16.68
CA ARG A 144 -12.63 -9.40 17.76
C ARG A 144 -11.22 -9.45 17.18
N SER A 145 -11.00 -10.37 16.25
CA SER A 145 -9.73 -10.50 15.53
C SER A 145 -9.42 -9.23 14.73
N TYR A 146 -10.43 -8.61 14.12
CA TYR A 146 -10.28 -7.31 13.45
C TYR A 146 -9.84 -6.20 14.42
N ASP A 147 -10.48 -6.08 15.58
CA ASP A 147 -10.13 -5.07 16.59
C ASP A 147 -8.68 -5.25 17.12
N LEU A 148 -8.24 -6.50 17.28
CA LEU A 148 -6.87 -6.82 17.65
C LEU A 148 -5.87 -6.43 16.55
N LEU A 149 -6.15 -6.79 15.29
CA LEU A 149 -5.31 -6.40 14.16
C LEU A 149 -5.25 -4.89 13.99
N LEU A 150 -6.37 -4.19 14.15
CA LEU A 150 -6.42 -2.73 14.14
C LEU A 150 -5.55 -2.14 15.25
N SER A 151 -5.62 -2.68 16.46
CA SER A 151 -4.78 -2.24 17.59
C SER A 151 -3.28 -2.45 17.30
N LEU A 152 -2.92 -3.58 16.69
CA LEU A 152 -1.55 -3.86 16.24
C LEU A 152 -1.11 -2.91 15.11
N LYS A 153 -2.00 -2.57 14.17
CA LYS A 153 -1.73 -1.59 13.11
C LYS A 153 -1.35 -0.24 13.71
N MET A 154 -2.13 0.24 14.68
CA MET A 154 -1.90 1.50 15.37
C MET A 154 -0.58 1.51 16.15
N LEU A 155 -0.15 0.36 16.66
CA LEU A 155 1.14 0.21 17.37
C LEU A 155 2.34 0.18 16.43
N LEU A 156 2.18 -0.40 15.23
CA LEU A 156 3.22 -0.47 14.20
C LEU A 156 3.40 0.84 13.44
N GLU A 157 2.43 1.76 13.50
CA GLU A 157 2.56 3.09 12.94
C GLU A 157 3.74 3.82 13.64
N PRO A 158 4.76 4.27 12.90
CA PRO A 158 5.83 5.03 13.53
C PRO A 158 5.20 6.26 14.20
N PRO A 159 5.65 6.64 15.41
CA PRO A 159 5.17 7.87 16.00
C PRO A 159 5.54 8.99 15.04
N LEU A 160 4.54 9.66 14.48
CA LEU A 160 4.73 10.78 13.55
C LEU A 160 5.88 11.64 14.07
N SER A 161 6.92 11.81 13.25
CA SER A 161 8.04 12.66 13.62
C SER A 161 7.49 14.05 13.94
N GLN A 162 8.18 14.79 14.82
CA GLN A 162 7.72 16.10 15.23
C GLN A 162 7.58 17.05 14.02
N GLU A 163 8.40 16.85 12.99
CA GLU A 163 8.33 17.54 11.71
C GLU A 163 7.12 17.13 10.88
N GLU A 164 6.80 15.84 10.75
CA GLU A 164 5.57 15.40 10.07
C GLU A 164 4.31 15.89 10.81
N ARG A 165 4.34 15.94 12.15
CA ARG A 165 3.26 16.56 12.93
C ARG A 165 3.14 18.05 12.62
N ALA A 166 4.26 18.76 12.56
CA ALA A 166 4.27 20.19 12.20
C ALA A 166 3.81 20.42 10.75
N GLN A 167 4.19 19.55 9.81
CA GLN A 167 3.76 19.60 8.42
C GLN A 167 2.26 19.28 8.30
N LEU A 168 1.76 18.25 8.99
CA LEU A 168 0.34 17.93 9.05
C LEU A 168 -0.46 19.07 9.69
N GLU A 169 0.04 19.71 10.75
CA GLU A 169 -0.56 20.90 11.33
C GLU A 169 -0.54 22.10 10.35
N SER A 170 0.52 22.24 9.55
CA SER A 170 0.62 23.27 8.52
C SER A 170 -0.33 23.03 7.32
N LEU A 171 -0.59 21.75 6.99
CA LEU A 171 -1.56 21.31 5.98
C LEU A 171 -2.99 21.35 6.49
N ARG A 172 -3.17 21.24 7.82
CA ARG A 172 -4.39 21.56 8.54
C ARG A 172 -4.59 23.09 8.59
N LYS A 173 -4.41 23.77 7.45
CA LYS A 173 -4.88 25.15 7.29
C LYS A 173 -6.35 25.19 7.69
N PRO A 174 -6.76 26.23 8.45
CA PRO A 174 -8.07 26.28 9.08
C PRO A 174 -9.17 26.09 8.04
N ARG A 175 -10.25 25.42 8.43
CA ARG A 175 -11.49 25.13 7.68
C ARG A 175 -12.20 26.36 7.05
N SER A 176 -11.51 27.47 6.78
CA SER A 176 -12.07 28.66 6.16
C SER A 176 -12.63 28.38 4.76
N ILE A 177 -12.00 27.51 3.96
CA ILE A 177 -12.50 27.12 2.63
C ILE A 177 -13.76 26.25 2.75
N VAL A 178 -13.82 25.34 3.73
CA VAL A 178 -15.05 24.54 3.97
C VAL A 178 -16.20 25.44 4.45
N SER A 179 -15.89 26.46 5.27
CA SER A 179 -16.91 27.41 5.73
C SER A 179 -17.44 28.35 4.64
N SER A 180 -16.64 28.68 3.62
CA SER A 180 -17.09 29.47 2.47
C SER A 180 -17.84 28.64 1.42
N LEU A 181 -17.73 27.31 1.45
CA LEU A 181 -18.49 26.38 0.60
C LEU A 181 -19.87 25.99 1.18
N LEU A 182 -20.06 26.10 2.50
CA LEU A 182 -21.35 25.84 3.17
C LEU A 182 -22.52 26.68 2.60
N PRO A 183 -22.38 27.98 2.29
CA PRO A 183 -23.42 28.76 1.64
C PRO A 183 -23.78 28.22 0.25
N LEU A 184 -22.80 27.76 -0.53
CA LEU A 184 -23.01 27.20 -1.87
C LEU A 184 -23.74 25.86 -1.82
N GLN A 185 -23.37 24.98 -0.87
CA GLN A 185 -24.09 23.72 -0.64
C GLN A 185 -25.54 23.97 -0.20
N LYS A 186 -25.77 24.93 0.70
CA LYS A 186 -27.13 25.32 1.12
C LYS A 186 -27.95 25.87 -0.04
N LYS A 187 -27.34 26.72 -0.90
CA LYS A 187 -28.01 27.29 -2.07
C LYS A 187 -28.36 26.22 -3.09
N PHE A 188 -27.45 25.28 -3.36
CA PHE A 188 -27.70 24.14 -4.25
C PHE A 188 -28.84 23.26 -3.73
N PHE A 189 -28.83 22.94 -2.43
CA PHE A 189 -29.89 22.15 -1.80
C PHE A 189 -31.26 22.84 -1.84
N GLN A 190 -31.30 24.17 -1.68
CA GLN A 190 -32.54 24.94 -1.83
C GLN A 190 -33.06 24.93 -3.27
N LEU A 191 -32.21 25.16 -4.26
CA LEU A 191 -32.59 25.11 -5.68
C LEU A 191 -33.11 23.73 -6.07
N TRP A 192 -32.47 22.67 -5.57
CA TRP A 192 -32.94 21.30 -5.77
C TRP A 192 -34.32 21.07 -5.13
N LYS A 193 -34.52 21.53 -3.89
CA LYS A 193 -35.78 21.39 -3.16
C LYS A 193 -36.93 22.15 -3.83
N GLU A 194 -36.67 23.35 -4.35
CA GLU A 194 -37.64 24.14 -5.12
C GLU A 194 -38.02 23.43 -6.41
N ALA A 195 -37.05 22.94 -7.18
CA ALA A 195 -37.29 22.17 -8.40
C ALA A 195 -38.11 20.90 -8.13
N ALA A 196 -37.81 20.18 -7.04
CA ALA A 196 -38.55 18.99 -6.63
C ALA A 196 -39.99 19.32 -6.21
N SER A 197 -40.24 20.49 -5.61
CA SER A 197 -41.59 20.92 -5.21
C SER A 197 -42.46 21.43 -6.36
N SER A 198 -41.85 21.87 -7.47
CA SER A 198 -42.56 22.30 -8.68
C SER A 198 -42.97 21.17 -9.63
N SER A 199 -42.53 19.93 -9.36
CA SER A 199 -42.76 18.75 -10.20
C SER A 199 -43.71 17.77 -9.50
N SER A 200 -44.92 17.58 -10.02
CA SER A 200 -45.92 16.61 -9.52
C SER A 200 -45.54 15.14 -9.76
N SER A 201 -44.37 14.85 -10.32
CA SER A 201 -43.81 13.50 -10.43
C SER A 201 -42.51 13.39 -9.62
N ALA A 202 -42.25 12.18 -9.11
CA ALA A 202 -41.12 11.85 -8.24
C ALA A 202 -39.79 12.53 -8.66
N PRO A 203 -38.98 13.03 -7.71
CA PRO A 203 -37.78 13.78 -8.01
C PRO A 203 -36.77 12.93 -8.80
N PRO A 204 -36.12 13.48 -9.84
CA PRO A 204 -35.12 12.74 -10.61
C PRO A 204 -33.90 12.42 -9.72
N PRO A 205 -33.23 11.27 -9.95
CA PRO A 205 -32.02 10.91 -9.23
C PRO A 205 -30.96 12.00 -9.44
N VAL A 206 -30.26 12.36 -8.36
CA VAL A 206 -29.17 13.34 -8.40
C VAL A 206 -28.11 12.83 -9.38
N PRO A 207 -27.79 13.56 -10.46
CA PRO A 207 -26.78 13.11 -11.40
C PRO A 207 -25.42 13.11 -10.70
N ALA A 208 -24.76 11.96 -10.66
CA ALA A 208 -23.44 11.77 -10.06
C ALA A 208 -22.41 12.81 -10.54
N SER A 209 -22.54 13.27 -11.79
CA SER A 209 -21.67 14.26 -12.42
C SER A 209 -21.67 15.67 -11.79
N SER A 210 -22.64 15.99 -10.92
CA SER A 210 -22.67 17.32 -10.27
C SER A 210 -21.68 17.45 -9.11
N PHE A 211 -21.25 16.33 -8.52
CA PHE A 211 -20.21 16.33 -7.50
C PHE A 211 -18.82 16.41 -8.13
N ASP A 212 -18.64 15.76 -9.28
CA ASP A 212 -17.39 15.79 -10.06
C ASP A 212 -17.08 17.21 -10.57
N LEU A 213 -18.09 17.94 -11.05
CA LEU A 213 -17.96 19.35 -11.45
C LEU A 213 -17.61 20.30 -10.28
N LEU A 214 -17.89 19.90 -9.04
CA LEU A 214 -17.49 20.65 -7.85
C LEU A 214 -16.04 20.34 -7.46
N LEU A 215 -15.58 19.10 -7.64
CA LEU A 215 -14.16 18.74 -7.44
C LEU A 215 -13.26 19.42 -8.49
N GLU A 216 -13.63 19.35 -9.76
CA GLU A 216 -12.85 19.94 -10.87
C GLU A 216 -12.65 21.46 -10.72
N ARG A 217 -13.59 22.13 -10.06
CA ARG A 217 -13.55 23.58 -9.82
C ARG A 217 -12.79 23.97 -8.54
N VAL A 218 -12.61 23.02 -7.62
CA VAL A 218 -11.78 23.18 -6.42
C VAL A 218 -10.30 22.93 -6.76
N GLU A 219 -9.99 22.10 -7.75
CA GLU A 219 -8.63 21.87 -8.23
C GLU A 219 -8.05 23.03 -9.07
N GLN A 220 -8.90 23.94 -9.56
CA GLN A 220 -8.50 25.12 -10.35
C GLN A 220 -8.28 26.40 -9.52
N LEU A 221 -8.38 26.33 -8.18
CA LEU A 221 -8.19 27.45 -7.25
C LEU A 221 -6.99 27.20 -6.32
#